data_AF-A0A656HD95-F1
#
_entry.id   AF-A0A656HD95-F1
#
_cell.length_a   1.000
_cell.length_b   1.000
_cell.length_c   1.000
_cell.angle_alpha   90.00
_cell.angle_beta   90.00
_cell.angle_gamma   90.00
#
_symmetry.space_group_name_H-M   'P 1'
#
loop_
_entity.id
_entity.type
_entity.pdbx_description
1 polymer ?
#
loop_
_entity_poly.entity_id
_entity_poly.type
_entity_poly.pdbx_seq_one_letter_code
_entity_poly.pdbx_strand_id
1 'polypeptide(L)'
;MNNQHDFSGGKRGAVIKTNKEKITIRFDPDVVQWFRDQVKGGGNYQSLINDALKAHIKQEGQSLETVLRRVIREEMMAERKQVAA
;
A
#
# COMPACT_ATOMS: atom_id res chain seq x y z
N MET A 1 5.19 -46.36 -2.97
CA MET A 1 6.65 -46.21 -2.81
C MET A 1 6.95 -44.73 -2.95
N ASN A 2 7.34 -44.07 -1.85
CA ASN A 2 7.49 -42.61 -1.81
C ASN A 2 8.92 -42.24 -2.21
N ASN A 3 9.07 -41.57 -3.35
CA ASN A 3 10.32 -41.00 -3.82
C ASN A 3 10.69 -39.80 -2.93
N GLN A 4 11.46 -40.05 -1.87
CA GLN A 4 12.05 -38.98 -1.08
C GLN A 4 13.15 -38.34 -1.93
N HIS A 5 12.89 -37.12 -2.39
CA HIS A 5 13.88 -36.35 -3.13
C HIS A 5 14.89 -35.77 -2.14
N ASP A 6 16.16 -36.19 -2.27
CA ASP A 6 17.26 -35.63 -1.50
C ASP A 6 17.68 -34.28 -2.11
N PHE A 7 17.54 -33.22 -1.30
CA PHE A 7 17.91 -31.84 -1.66
C PHE A 7 19.21 -31.40 -0.99
N SER A 8 20.01 -32.34 -0.46
CA SER A 8 21.29 -32.08 0.21
C SER A 8 22.29 -31.26 -0.62
N GLY A 9 22.24 -31.37 -1.96
CA GLY A 9 23.08 -30.61 -2.89
C GLY A 9 22.52 -29.26 -3.37
N GLY A 10 21.34 -28.85 -2.89
CA GLY A 10 20.68 -27.62 -3.33
C GLY A 10 21.36 -26.35 -2.78
N LYS A 11 21.96 -25.53 -3.64
CA LYS A 11 22.38 -24.17 -3.26
C LYS A 11 21.15 -23.27 -3.11
N ARG A 12 20.85 -22.84 -1.87
CA ARG A 12 19.84 -21.80 -1.62
C ARG A 12 20.30 -20.49 -2.27
N GLY A 13 19.59 -20.03 -3.29
CA GLY A 13 19.80 -18.71 -3.87
C GLY A 13 19.52 -17.59 -2.86
N ALA A 14 19.94 -16.36 -3.17
CA ALA A 14 19.68 -15.21 -2.32
C ALA A 14 18.18 -15.11 -2.03
N VAL A 15 17.81 -15.10 -0.75
CA VAL A 15 16.43 -14.86 -0.32
C VAL A 15 16.10 -13.42 -0.72
N ILE A 16 15.39 -13.26 -1.83
CA ILE A 16 14.94 -11.97 -2.30
C ILE A 16 14.03 -11.41 -1.22
N LYS A 17 14.43 -10.31 -0.56
CA LYS A 17 13.56 -9.60 0.37
C LYS A 17 12.33 -9.15 -0.42
N THR A 18 11.16 -9.68 -0.07
CA THR A 18 9.90 -9.20 -0.61
C THR A 18 9.60 -7.82 -0.02
N ASN A 19 9.43 -6.80 -0.86
CA ASN A 19 8.94 -5.49 -0.44
C ASN A 19 7.42 -5.47 -0.21
N LYS A 20 6.77 -6.64 -0.25
CA LYS A 20 5.34 -6.83 -0.04
C LYS A 20 5.13 -7.66 1.22
N GLU A 21 4.34 -7.14 2.15
CA GLU A 21 3.89 -7.88 3.32
C GLU A 21 2.66 -8.72 2.98
N LYS A 22 2.63 -9.98 3.43
CA LYS A 22 1.48 -10.87 3.24
C LYS A 22 0.55 -10.73 4.45
N ILE A 23 -0.60 -10.11 4.23
CA ILE A 23 -1.66 -9.97 5.24
C ILE A 23 -2.91 -10.72 4.80
N THR A 24 -3.70 -11.20 5.78
CA THR A 24 -5.03 -11.76 5.53
C THR A 24 -6.07 -10.70 5.86
N ILE A 25 -6.69 -10.12 4.83
CA ILE A 25 -7.76 -9.13 4.95
C ILE A 25 -8.98 -9.58 4.16
N ARG A 26 -10.18 -9.20 4.61
CA ARG A 26 -11.43 -9.47 3.90
C ARG A 26 -11.73 -8.31 2.96
N PHE A 27 -12.11 -8.62 1.73
CA PHE A 27 -12.66 -7.68 0.76
C PHE A 27 -14.08 -8.12 0.39
N ASP A 28 -14.91 -7.17 0.00
CA ASP A 28 -16.20 -7.47 -0.61
C ASP A 28 -16.03 -8.30 -1.88
N PRO A 29 -16.90 -9.30 -2.10
CA PRO A 29 -16.80 -10.19 -3.26
C PRO A 29 -16.92 -9.41 -4.57
N ASP A 30 -17.77 -8.38 -4.60
CA ASP A 30 -18.01 -7.56 -5.79
C ASP A 30 -16.78 -6.72 -6.18
N VAL A 31 -16.05 -6.21 -5.19
CA VAL A 31 -14.79 -5.48 -5.41
C VAL A 31 -13.75 -6.41 -6.02
N VAL A 32 -13.59 -7.59 -5.43
CA VAL A 32 -12.64 -8.60 -5.95
C VAL A 32 -13.02 -9.02 -7.37
N GLN A 33 -14.31 -9.24 -7.63
CA GLN A 33 -14.81 -9.62 -8.95
C GLN A 33 -14.53 -8.53 -9.97
N TRP A 34 -14.81 -7.26 -9.65
CA TRP A 34 -14.52 -6.12 -10.53
C TRP A 34 -13.04 -6.09 -10.96
N PHE A 35 -12.10 -6.22 -10.01
CA PHE A 35 -10.66 -6.25 -10.34
C PHE A 35 -10.23 -7.50 -11.11
N ARG A 36 -10.90 -8.64 -10.91
CA ARG A 36 -10.68 -9.86 -11.70
C ARG A 36 -11.13 -9.68 -13.15
N ASP A 37 -12.26 -9.00 -13.36
CA ASP A 37 -12.76 -8.70 -14.70
C ASP A 37 -11.83 -7.78 -15.50
N GLN A 38 -11.07 -6.90 -14.82
CA GLN A 38 -10.08 -6.02 -15.46
C GLN A 38 -8.83 -6.76 -15.98
N VAL A 39 -8.54 -7.99 -15.51
CA VAL A 39 -7.30 -8.71 -15.81
C VAL A 39 -7.48 -9.94 -16.71
N LYS A 40 -8.61 -10.04 -17.41
CA LYS A 40 -9.01 -11.19 -18.26
C LYS A 40 -7.96 -11.68 -19.29
N GLY A 41 -6.90 -10.91 -19.54
CA GLY A 41 -5.77 -11.27 -20.42
C GLY A 41 -4.47 -11.75 -19.73
N GLY A 42 -4.48 -12.08 -18.43
CA GLY A 42 -3.30 -12.62 -17.74
C GLY A 42 -2.62 -11.66 -16.75
N GLY A 43 -3.35 -10.65 -16.25
CA GLY A 43 -2.85 -9.71 -15.25
C GLY A 43 -3.05 -10.18 -13.79
N ASN A 44 -2.35 -9.53 -12.85
CA ASN A 44 -2.51 -9.78 -11.42
C ASN A 44 -3.47 -8.75 -10.81
N TYR A 45 -4.70 -9.17 -10.50
CA TYR A 45 -5.72 -8.33 -9.85
C TYR A 45 -5.25 -7.77 -8.50
N GLN A 46 -4.37 -8.46 -7.77
CA GLN A 46 -3.81 -7.99 -6.51
C GLN A 46 -2.91 -6.76 -6.71
N SER A 47 -2.18 -6.70 -7.84
CA SER A 47 -1.38 -5.53 -8.19
C SER A 47 -2.29 -4.32 -8.42
N LEU A 48 -3.40 -4.49 -9.16
CA LEU A 48 -4.35 -3.41 -9.41
C LEU A 48 -5.00 -2.88 -8.12
N ILE A 49 -5.39 -3.79 -7.22
CA ILE A 49 -5.91 -3.41 -5.89
C ILE A 49 -4.86 -2.59 -5.14
N ASN A 50 -3.60 -3.05 -5.12
CA ASN A 50 -2.54 -2.35 -4.42
C ASN A 50 -2.23 -0.97 -5.03
N ASP A 51 -2.25 -0.85 -6.36
CA ASP A 51 -2.06 0.44 -7.03
C ASP A 51 -3.22 1.41 -6.78
N ALA A 52 -4.46 0.91 -6.72
CA ALA A 52 -5.63 1.70 -6.32
C ALA A 52 -5.50 2.21 -4.88
N LEU A 53 -5.08 1.35 -3.93
CA LEU A 53 -4.83 1.75 -2.55
C LEU A 53 -3.70 2.80 -2.45
N LYS A 54 -2.60 2.63 -3.20
CA LYS A 54 -1.53 3.64 -3.27
C LYS A 54 -2.01 4.97 -3.84
N ALA A 55 -2.85 4.94 -4.87
CA ALA A 55 -3.44 6.15 -5.45
C ALA A 55 -4.31 6.87 -4.42
N HIS A 56 -5.13 6.12 -3.68
CA HIS A 56 -5.94 6.66 -2.59
C HIS A 56 -5.09 7.30 -1.49
N ILE A 57 -4.05 6.61 -1.01
CA ILE A 57 -3.11 7.15 -0.02
C ILE A 57 -2.44 8.43 -0.51
N LYS A 58 -2.08 8.52 -1.80
CA LYS A 58 -1.51 9.75 -2.37
C LYS A 58 -2.52 10.90 -2.39
N GLN A 59 -3.78 10.62 -2.71
CA GLN A 59 -4.86 11.60 -2.73
C GLN A 59 -5.24 12.07 -1.31
N GLU A 60 -5.31 11.16 -0.34
CA GLU A 60 -5.57 11.49 1.06
C GLU A 60 -4.35 12.14 1.74
N GLY A 61 -3.14 11.73 1.39
CA GLY A 61 -1.92 12.39 1.82
C GLY A 61 -1.90 13.85 1.39
N GLN A 62 -2.40 14.16 0.19
CA GLN A 62 -2.58 15.55 -0.24
C GLN A 62 -3.66 16.29 0.57
N SER A 63 -4.77 15.65 0.96
CA SER A 63 -5.81 16.31 1.76
C SER A 63 -5.36 16.53 3.21
N LEU A 64 -4.79 15.52 3.86
CA LEU A 64 -4.29 15.60 5.24
C LEU A 64 -3.09 16.54 5.35
N GLU A 65 -2.13 16.47 4.41
CA GLU A 65 -1.00 17.39 4.39
C GLU A 65 -1.44 18.84 4.13
N THR A 66 -2.47 19.05 3.28
CA THR A 66 -3.06 20.39 3.07
C THR A 66 -3.75 20.91 4.33
N VAL A 67 -4.52 20.07 5.01
CA VAL A 67 -5.18 20.40 6.28
C VAL A 67 -4.15 20.68 7.37
N LEU A 68 -3.13 19.83 7.52
CA LEU A 68 -2.07 19.99 8.51
C LEU A 68 -1.23 21.26 8.25
N ARG A 69 -0.86 21.53 7.00
CA ARG A 69 -0.15 22.77 6.61
C ARG A 69 -0.99 24.03 6.85
N ARG A 70 -2.32 23.93 6.77
CA ARG A 70 -3.24 25.04 7.06
C ARG A 70 -3.27 25.29 8.56
N VAL A 71 -3.51 24.25 9.36
CA VAL A 71 -3.55 24.33 10.83
C VAL A 71 -2.23 24.87 11.38
N ILE A 72 -1.08 24.34 10.94
CA ILE A 72 0.24 24.84 11.36
C ILE A 72 0.45 26.32 11.00
N ARG A 73 -0.02 26.77 9.82
CA ARG A 73 0.06 28.19 9.43
C ARG A 73 -0.82 29.08 10.28
N GLU A 74 -2.03 28.64 10.59
CA GLU A 74 -2.99 29.38 11.41
C GLU A 74 -2.45 29.56 12.85
N GLU A 75 -1.90 28.50 13.45
CA GLU A 75 -1.28 28.56 14.78
C GLU A 75 -0.04 29.49 14.81
N MET A 76 0.86 29.37 13.83
CA MET A 76 2.05 30.24 13.73
C MET A 76 1.70 31.74 13.54
N MET A 77 0.62 32.03 12.81
CA MET A 77 0.14 33.41 12.62
C MET A 77 -0.52 33.96 13.88
N ALA A 78 -1.23 33.11 14.63
CA ALA A 78 -1.83 33.46 15.92
C ALA A 78 -0.75 33.75 16.98
N GLU A 79 0.34 32.97 17.03
CA GLU A 79 1.47 33.21 17.91
C GLU A 79 2.19 34.54 17.60
N ARG A 80 2.43 34.85 16.33
CA ARG A 80 3.05 36.12 15.92
C ARG A 80 2.23 37.36 16.29
N LYS A 81 0.90 37.22 16.37
CA LYS A 81 -0.01 38.30 16.75
C LYS A 81 -0.03 38.57 18.26
N GLN A 82 0.31 37.58 19.08
CA GLN A 82 0.42 37.70 20.54
C GLN A 82 1.76 38.32 20.97
N VAL A 83 2.83 38.09 20.23
CA VAL A 83 4.16 38.70 20.51
C VAL A 83 4.24 40.16 20.08
N ALA A 84 3.31 40.61 19.23
CA ALA A 84 3.23 41.99 18.73
C ALA A 84 2.22 42.88 19.48
N ALA A 85 1.62 42.37 20.57
CA ALA A 85 0.72 43.10 21.47
C ALA A 85 1.38 43.27 22.85
#